data_AF-A0A1W1DHE1-F1
#
_entry.id   AF-A0A1W1DHE1-F1
#
_cell.length_a   1.000
_cell.length_b   1.000
_cell.length_c   1.000
_cell.angle_alpha   90.00
_cell.angle_beta   90.00
_cell.angle_gamma   90.00
#
_symmetry.space_group_name_H-M   'P 1'
#
loop_
_entity.id
_entity.type
_entity.pdbx_description
1 polymer ?
#
loop_
_entity_poly.entity_id
_entity_poly.type
_entity_poly.pdbx_seq_one_letter_code
_entity_poly.pdbx_strand_id
1 'polypeptide(L)' 'MQRYPYILVVGGREMENDQISVRQRGGEDLGSMSIEAFVELINQE' A
#
# COMPACT_ATOMS: atom_id res chain seq x y z
N MET A 1 -9.05 3.17 -18.97
CA MET A 1 -8.30 1.97 -18.52
C MET A 1 -8.07 2.10 -17.02
N GLN A 2 -8.80 1.37 -16.18
CA GLN A 2 -8.50 1.31 -14.74
C GLN A 2 -7.39 0.27 -14.54
N ARG A 3 -6.13 0.70 -14.68
CA ARG A 3 -4.98 -0.11 -14.24
C ARG A 3 -4.78 0.22 -12.76
N TYR A 4 -5.16 -0.69 -11.89
CA TYR A 4 -4.81 -0.61 -10.47
C TYR A 4 -3.27 -0.58 -10.35
N PRO A 5 -2.65 0.54 -9.95
CA PRO A 5 -1.19 0.69 -9.95
C PRO A 5 -0.53 0.00 -8.75
N TYR A 6 -1.31 -0.27 -7.71
CA TYR A 6 -0.84 -0.74 -6.41
C TYR A 6 -1.54 -2.03 -5.98
N ILE A 7 -0.83 -2.86 -5.23
CA ILE A 7 -1.28 -4.08 -4.57
C ILE A 7 -1.09 -3.86 -3.07
N LEU A 8 -2.17 -4.03 -2.31
CA LEU A 8 -2.17 -3.90 -0.85
C LEU A 8 -2.18 -5.30 -0.25
N VAL A 9 -1.24 -5.58 0.66
CA VAL A 9 -1.16 -6.82 1.43
C VAL A 9 -1.33 -6.49 2.90
N VAL A 10 -2.34 -7.09 3.52
CA VAL A 10 -2.65 -6.95 4.94
C VAL A 10 -2.61 -8.34 5.57
N GLY A 11 -1.56 -8.61 6.34
CA GLY A 11 -1.45 -9.82 7.15
C GLY A 11 -1.81 -9.56 8.62
N GLY A 12 -1.67 -10.60 9.45
CA GLY A 12 -1.97 -10.49 10.88
C GLY A 12 -1.06 -9.50 11.62
N ARG A 13 0.23 -9.44 11.25
CA ARG A 13 1.20 -8.48 11.82
C ARG A 13 0.87 -7.05 11.42
N GLU A 14 0.44 -6.85 10.18
CA GLU A 14 0.09 -5.55 9.63
C GLU A 14 -1.16 -5.00 10.32
N MET A 15 -2.15 -5.86 10.60
CA MET A 15 -3.33 -5.50 11.39
C MET A 15 -3.00 -5.09 12.83
N GLU A 16 -2.05 -5.75 13.49
CA GLU A 16 -1.65 -5.40 14.86
C GLU A 16 -0.97 -4.02 14.93
N ASN A 17 -0.31 -3.59 13.86
CA ASN A 17 0.46 -2.35 13.81
C ASN A 17 -0.22 -1.22 13.04
N ASP A 18 -1.48 -1.41 12.60
CA ASP A 18 -2.23 -0.47 11.74
C ASP A 18 -1.45 -0.07 10.46
N GLN A 19 -0.78 -1.06 9.88
CA GLN A 19 0.05 -0.90 8.69
C GLN A 19 -0.50 -1.73 7.54
N ILE A 20 -0.04 -1.40 6.33
CA ILE A 20 -0.33 -2.14 5.11
C ILE A 20 0.95 -2.22 4.27
N SER A 21 1.21 -3.38 3.68
CA SER A 21 2.32 -3.53 2.73
C SER A 21 1.83 -3.15 1.34
N VAL A 22 2.47 -2.14 0.73
CA VAL A 22 2.10 -1.61 -0.58
C VAL A 22 3.13 -2.06 -1.61
N ARG A 23 2.67 -2.64 -2.71
CA ARG A 23 3.51 -3.10 -3.83
C ARG A 23 3.04 -2.49 -5.13
N GLN A 24 3.95 -1.94 -5.92
CA GLN A 24 3.62 -1.43 -7.25
C GLN A 24 3.49 -2.55 -8.27
N ARG A 25 2.62 -2.32 -9.25
CA ARG A 25 2.40 -3.20 -10.39
C ARG A 25 3.57 -3.09 -11.38
N GLY A 26 4.70 -3.68 -11.00
CA GLY A 26 5.96 -3.63 -11.74
C GLY A 26 7.12 -4.38 -11.05
N GLY A 27 6.87 -4.87 -9.83
CA GLY A 27 7.89 -5.56 -9.02
C GLY A 27 8.59 -4.65 -8.01
N GLU A 28 8.26 -3.36 -7.99
CA GLU A 28 8.72 -2.43 -6.95
C GLU A 28 7.90 -2.61 -5.67
N ASP A 29 8.58 -2.92 -4.56
CA ASP A 29 7.96 -3.00 -3.24
C ASP A 29 8.14 -1.63 -2.56
N LEU A 30 7.03 -0.96 -2.25
CA LEU A 30 7.04 0.31 -1.51
C LEU A 30 7.19 0.06 0.01
N GLY A 31 7.13 -1.19 0.44
CA GLY A 31 7.25 -1.60 1.84
C GLY A 31 5.94 -1.44 2.61
N SER A 32 6.03 -1.54 3.93
CA SER A 32 4.92 -1.33 4.85
C SER A 32 4.82 0.15 5.25
N MET A 33 3.62 0.70 5.14
CA MET A 33 3.29 2.07 5.56
C MET A 33 1.94 2.06 6.27
N SER A 34 1.60 3.14 6.98
CA SER A 34 0.26 3.28 7.56
C SER A 34 -0.79 3.48 6.47
N ILE A 35 -2.05 3.15 6.80
CA ILE A 35 -3.18 3.40 5.92
C ILE A 35 -3.26 4.88 5.53
N GLU A 36 -3.01 5.77 6.50
CA GLU A 36 -3.01 7.22 6.31
C GLU A 36 -1.97 7.66 5.28
N ALA A 37 -0.73 7.18 5.39
CA ALA A 37 0.34 7.51 4.46
C ALA A 37 0.03 7.01 3.04
N PHE A 38 -0.61 5.85 2.90
CA PHE A 38 -1.04 5.35 1.60
C PHE A 38 -2.19 6.18 0.99
N VAL A 39 -3.15 6.64 1.80
CA VAL A 39 -4.22 7.53 1.34
C VAL A 39 -3.65 8.87 0.87
N GLU A 40 -2.68 9.43 1.60
CA GLU A 40 -1.96 10.64 1.16
C GLU A 40 -1.22 10.41 -0.16
N LEU A 41 -0.53 9.28 -0.30
CA LEU A 41 0.19 8.91 -1.52
C LEU A 41 -0.74 8.87 -2.74
N ILE A 42 -1.91 8.24 -2.61
CA ILE A 42 -2.89 8.18 -3.71
C ILE A 42 -3.48 9.55 -4.02
N ASN A 43 -3.75 10.36 -3.00
CA ASN A 43 -4.34 11.69 -3.21
C ASN A 43 -3.35 12.70 -3.81
N GLN A 44 -2.04 12.44 -3.75
CA GLN A 44 -1.00 13.28 -4.35
C GLN A 44 -0.66 12.90 -5.80
N GLU A 45 -1.16 11.76 -6.30
CA GLU A 45 -1.12 11.39 -7.73
C GLU A 45 -2.32 11.94 -8.51
#